data_AF-A0A395L101-F1
#
_entry.id   AF-A0A395L101-F1
#
_cell.length_a   1.000
_cell.length_b   1.000
_cell.length_c   1.000
_cell.angle_alpha   90.00
_cell.angle_beta   90.00
_cell.angle_gamma   90.00
#
_symmetry.space_group_name_H-M   'P 1'
#
loop_
_entity.id
_entity.type
_entity.pdbx_description
1 polymer ?
#
loop_
_entity_poly.entity_id
_entity_poly.type
_entity_poly.pdbx_seq_one_letter_code
_entity_poly.pdbx_strand_id
1 'polypeptide(L)'
;MLCCCRNRRTLSAFVSPASGFLPRDPRLIRTSAETLTQDLRNIAAETWRSTVANSYVCTGAGPMGHECLSADGLHLAEDAFVFEVVES
;
A
#
# COMPACT_ATOMS: atom_id res chain seq x y z
N MET A 1 -1.84 13.63 16.96
CA MET A 1 -0.53 13.00 16.66
C MET A 1 -0.48 12.84 15.14
N LEU A 2 0.11 13.82 14.44
CA LEU A 2 0.07 13.90 12.97
C LEU A 2 1.22 13.08 12.36
N CYS A 3 0.92 11.94 11.73
CA CYS A 3 1.87 11.36 10.80
C CYS A 3 1.78 12.12 9.46
N CYS A 4 2.46 13.27 9.41
CA CYS A 4 2.57 14.11 8.23
C CYS A 4 3.60 13.51 7.26
N CYS A 5 3.30 12.37 6.63
CA CYS A 5 4.09 11.85 5.51
C CYS A 5 3.81 12.67 4.23
N ARG A 6 4.12 13.97 4.26
CA ARG A 6 4.21 14.84 3.07
C ARG A 6 5.47 14.49 2.28
N ASN A 7 5.54 13.30 1.68
CA ASN A 7 6.57 13.02 0.68
C ASN A 7 5.97 13.20 -0.72
N ARG A 8 6.11 14.41 -1.26
CA ARG A 8 5.53 14.89 -2.52
C ARG A 8 6.07 14.20 -3.78
N ARG A 9 6.71 13.03 -3.69
CA ARG A 9 7.28 12.28 -4.82
C ARG A 9 7.29 10.76 -4.61
N THR A 10 6.22 10.17 -4.10
CA THR A 10 5.99 8.73 -4.34
C THR A 10 5.27 8.60 -5.68
N LEU A 11 6.05 8.57 -6.76
CA LEU A 11 5.58 7.97 -8.02
C LEU A 11 5.22 6.52 -7.69
N SER A 12 3.94 6.27 -7.42
CA SER A 12 3.39 4.91 -7.43
C SER A 12 3.50 4.42 -8.86
N ALA A 13 4.61 3.77 -9.19
CA ALA A 13 4.74 3.02 -10.41
C ALA A 13 3.81 1.81 -10.28
N PHE A 14 2.58 1.95 -10.77
CA PHE A 14 1.75 0.80 -11.08
C PHE A 14 2.44 0.07 -12.22
N VAL A 15 3.07 -1.06 -11.94
CA VAL A 15 3.60 -1.93 -12.99
C VAL A 15 2.39 -2.59 -13.65
N SER A 16 1.92 -1.98 -14.74
CA SER A 16 1.05 -2.65 -15.70
C SER A 16 1.92 -3.66 -16.47
N PRO A 17 1.45 -4.89 -16.75
CA PRO A 17 2.23 -5.90 -17.47
C PRO A 17 2.59 -5.53 -18.92
N ALA A 18 2.27 -4.32 -19.38
CA ALA A 18 2.42 -3.87 -20.76
C ALA A 18 3.88 -3.73 -21.25
N SER A 19 4.90 -3.64 -20.38
CA SER A 19 6.27 -3.35 -20.81
C SER A 19 7.29 -4.47 -20.60
N GLY A 20 6.90 -5.62 -20.02
CA GLY A 20 7.77 -6.79 -19.84
C GLY A 20 9.03 -6.59 -18.98
N PHE A 21 9.28 -5.37 -18.50
CA PHE A 21 10.45 -5.01 -17.72
C PHE A 21 10.06 -4.85 -16.25
N LEU A 22 10.32 -5.88 -15.46
CA LEU A 22 10.27 -5.79 -14.01
C LEU A 22 11.64 -5.26 -13.53
N PRO A 23 11.69 -4.15 -12.78
CA PRO A 23 12.93 -3.70 -12.15
C PRO A 23 13.50 -4.84 -11.30
N ARG A 24 14.81 -5.07 -11.38
CA ARG A 24 15.49 -6.13 -10.62
C ARG A 24 15.36 -5.93 -9.10
N ASP A 25 15.23 -4.68 -8.67
CA ASP A 25 15.12 -4.28 -7.26
C ASP A 25 14.09 -3.13 -7.14
N PRO A 26 12.77 -3.42 -7.05
CA PRO A 26 11.78 -2.38 -6.81
C PRO A 26 12.05 -1.71 -5.45
N ARG A 27 11.87 -0.40 -5.35
CA ARG A 27 12.03 0.32 -4.06
C ARG A 27 10.83 0.17 -3.13
N LEU A 28 9.66 -0.08 -3.72
CA LEU A 28 8.41 -0.25 -3.01
C LEU A 28 7.53 -1.20 -3.82
N ILE A 29 7.06 -2.26 -3.17
CA ILE A 29 6.01 -3.12 -3.69
C ILE A 29 4.72 -2.73 -2.98
N ARG A 30 3.69 -2.41 -3.76
CA ARG A 30 2.37 -2.11 -3.23
C ARG A 30 1.44 -3.26 -3.53
N THR A 31 0.86 -3.83 -2.50
CA THR A 31 -0.16 -4.88 -2.60
C THR A 31 -1.52 -4.32 -2.17
N SER A 32 -2.58 -4.87 -2.75
CA SER A 32 -3.96 -4.51 -2.50
C SER A 32 -4.86 -5.70 -2.81
N ALA A 33 -6.14 -5.60 -2.46
CA ALA A 33 -7.19 -6.60 -2.70
C ALA A 33 -7.21 -7.82 -1.76
N GLU A 34 -6.07 -8.24 -1.21
CA GLU A 34 -5.99 -9.35 -0.25
C GLU A 34 -5.41 -8.92 1.09
N THR A 35 -5.77 -9.66 2.15
CA THR A 35 -5.25 -9.42 3.50
C THR A 35 -3.75 -9.71 3.54
N LEU A 36 -2.95 -8.65 3.68
CA LEU A 36 -1.52 -8.77 3.87
C LEU A 36 -1.20 -9.13 5.34
N THR A 37 -1.01 -10.43 5.60
CA THR A 37 -0.51 -10.89 6.90
C THR A 37 0.98 -10.57 7.06
N GLN A 38 1.47 -10.54 8.30
CA GLN A 38 2.88 -10.26 8.58
C GLN A 38 3.81 -11.30 7.94
N ASP A 39 3.42 -12.58 7.91
CA ASP A 39 4.23 -13.65 7.31
C ASP A 39 4.39 -13.46 5.80
N LEU A 40 3.29 -13.16 5.09
CA LEU A 40 3.33 -12.88 3.66
C LEU A 40 4.13 -11.63 3.35
N ARG A 41 4.03 -10.60 4.21
CA ARG A 41 4.86 -9.39 4.10
C ARG A 41 6.34 -9.73 4.21
N ASN A 42 6.73 -10.55 5.19
CA ASN A 42 8.14 -10.92 5.40
C ASN A 42 8.69 -11.70 4.21
N ILE A 43 7.96 -12.72 3.73
CA ILE A 43 8.35 -13.52 2.56
C ILE A 43 8.52 -12.63 1.32
N ALA A 44 7.59 -11.69 1.10
CA ALA A 44 7.67 -10.77 -0.02
C ALA A 44 8.80 -9.74 0.14
N ALA A 45 9.04 -9.24 1.35
CA ALA A 45 10.16 -8.34 1.60
C ALA A 45 11.50 -9.03 1.34
N GLU A 46 11.65 -10.29 1.75
CA GLU A 46 12.87 -11.10 1.55
C GLU A 46 13.09 -11.46 0.07
N THR A 47 12.03 -11.88 -0.61
CA THR A 47 12.10 -12.34 -2.01
C THR A 47 12.46 -11.20 -2.96
N TRP A 48 11.86 -10.02 -2.75
CA TRP A 48 12.05 -8.86 -3.63
C TRP A 48 13.03 -7.82 -3.08
N ARG A 49 13.57 -8.03 -1.87
CA ARG A 49 14.48 -7.09 -1.18
C ARG A 49 13.95 -5.66 -1.13
N SER A 50 12.64 -5.53 -0.93
CA SER A 50 11.89 -4.28 -1.08
C SER A 50 10.93 -4.07 0.07
N THR A 51 10.59 -2.81 0.35
CA THR A 51 9.50 -2.49 1.27
C THR A 51 8.18 -2.91 0.64
N VAL A 52 7.40 -3.72 1.36
CA VAL A 52 6.03 -4.09 0.95
C VAL A 52 5.05 -3.23 1.74
N ALA A 53 4.20 -2.50 1.04
CA ALA A 53 3.16 -1.64 1.61
C ALA A 53 1.77 -2.10 1.17
N ASN A 54 0.84 -2.15 2.12
CA ASN A 54 -0.56 -2.46 1.87
C ASN A 54 -1.32 -1.22 1.36
N SER A 55 -2.36 -1.46 0.58
CA SER A 55 -3.31 -0.45 0.13
C SER A 55 -4.71 -1.01 0.17
N TYR A 56 -5.56 -0.34 0.94
CA TYR A 56 -6.96 -0.67 1.08
C TYR A 56 -7.76 0.03 -0.02
N VAL A 57 -8.21 -0.75 -0.99
CA VAL A 57 -8.83 -0.29 -2.23
C VAL A 57 -10.01 -1.20 -2.53
N CYS A 58 -11.11 -0.64 -3.00
CA CYS A 58 -12.19 -1.41 -3.61
C CYS A 58 -12.59 -0.77 -4.95
N THR A 59 -13.21 -1.54 -5.85
CA THR A 59 -13.59 -1.03 -7.18
C THR A 59 -14.64 0.08 -7.11
N GLY A 60 -15.53 0.04 -6.11
CA GLY A 60 -16.63 1.01 -5.97
C GLY A 60 -16.22 2.35 -5.35
N ALA A 61 -15.17 2.38 -4.52
CA ALA A 61 -14.72 3.58 -3.83
C ALA A 61 -13.32 4.04 -4.29
N GLY A 62 -12.53 3.17 -4.92
CA GLY A 62 -11.14 3.46 -5.22
C GLY A 62 -10.22 3.29 -4.01
N PRO A 63 -9.06 3.97 -3.98
CA PRO A 63 -8.07 3.85 -2.89
C PRO A 63 -8.55 4.60 -1.65
N MET A 64 -8.95 3.85 -0.62
CA MET A 64 -9.49 4.36 0.64
C MET A 64 -8.40 4.55 1.71
N GLY A 65 -7.31 3.78 1.65
CA GLY A 65 -6.21 3.91 2.59
C GLY A 65 -4.92 3.27 2.10
N HIS A 66 -3.80 3.70 2.66
CA HIS A 66 -2.48 3.18 2.32
C HIS A 66 -1.56 3.13 3.54
N GLU A 67 -0.65 2.16 3.55
CA GLU A 67 0.41 2.12 4.54
C GLU A 67 1.49 3.15 4.25
N CYS A 68 2.04 3.75 5.31
CA CYS A 68 3.22 4.58 5.23
C CYS A 68 4.50 3.71 5.30
N LEU A 69 5.66 4.34 5.13
CA LEU A 69 6.96 3.66 5.18
C LEU A 69 7.30 3.09 6.57
N SER A 70 6.64 3.57 7.62
CA SER A 70 6.78 3.02 8.96
C SER A 70 6.08 1.67 9.13
N ALA A 71 5.19 1.30 8.19
CA ALA A 71 4.40 0.07 8.20
C ALA A 71 3.65 -0.19 9.54
N ASP A 72 3.34 0.88 10.28
CA ASP A 72 2.70 0.85 11.59
C ASP A 72 1.19 1.14 11.46
N GLY A 73 0.54 0.36 10.58
CA GLY A 73 -0.88 0.50 10.26
C GLY A 73 -1.19 1.30 8.99
N LEU A 74 -2.49 1.41 8.72
CA LEU A 74 -3.04 1.98 7.49
C LEU A 74 -3.52 3.42 7.73
N HIS A 75 -3.05 4.36 6.92
CA HIS A 75 -3.60 5.71 6.90
C HIS A 75 -4.84 5.76 6.00
N LEU A 76 -5.97 6.12 6.59
CA LEU A 76 -7.23 6.32 5.88
C LEU A 76 -7.24 7.70 5.21
N ALA A 77 -7.82 7.77 4.01
CA ALA A 77 -8.05 9.02 3.28
C ALA A 77 -9.31 9.72 3.81
N GLU A 78 -9.24 10.17 5.07
CA GLU A 78 -10.33 10.86 5.78
C GLU A 78 -10.74 12.19 5.13
N ASP A 79 -9.89 12.72 4.24
CA ASP A 79 -10.17 13.90 3.42
C ASP A 79 -11.12 13.59 2.24
N ALA A 80 -11.21 12.32 1.83
CA ALA A 80 -12.02 11.88 0.69
C ALA A 80 -13.19 10.96 1.08
N PHE A 81 -13.13 10.30 2.24
CA PHE A 81 -14.11 9.31 2.68
C PHE A 81 -14.49 9.50 4.15
N VAL A 82 -15.75 9.21 4.45
CA VAL A 82 -16.24 9.02 5.82
C VAL A 82 -16.27 7.51 6.09
N PHE A 83 -15.52 7.07 7.10
CA PHE A 83 -15.45 5.67 7.49
C PHE A 83 -16.30 5.44 8.74
N GLU A 84 -17.12 4.40 8.72
CA GLU A 84 -17.91 3.96 9.88
C GLU A 84 -17.56 2.51 10.20
N VAL A 85 -17.26 2.24 11.47
CA VAL A 85 -17.08 0.87 11.97
C VAL A 85 -18.42 0.42 12.53
N VAL A 86 -19.00 -0.61 11.91
CA VAL A 86 -20.27 -1.20 12.35
C VAL A 86 -19.94 -2.48 13.12
N GLU A 87 -20.40 -2.57 14.37
CA GLU A 87 -20.39 -3.84 15.11
C GLU A 87 -21.48 -4.75 14.52
N SER A 88 -21.07 -5.93 14.05
CA SER A 88 -21.95 -6.98 13.53
C SER A 88 -22.23 -8.05 14.57
#